data_AF-A0A966UJG1-F1
#
_entry.id   AF-A0A966UJG1-F1
#
_cell.length_a   1.000
_cell.length_b   1.000
_cell.length_c   1.000
_cell.angle_alpha   90.00
_cell.angle_beta   90.00
_cell.angle_gamma   90.00
#
_symmetry.space_group_name_H-M   'P 1'
#
loop_
_entity.id
_entity.type
_entity.pdbx_description
1 polymer ?
#
loop_
_entity_poly.entity_id
_entity_poly.type
_entity_poly.pdbx_seq_one_letter_code
_entity_poly.pdbx_strand_id
1 'polypeptide(L)' 'MFQAAAWLISQFYELTSNYVASISLVALVIMLLIFPLTLKSTKSMLEMQRVQPEMRRLQQQYRNDRQKL' A
#
# COMPACT_ATOMS: atom_id res chain seq x y z
N MET A 1 -6.34 15.12 -17.13
CA MET A 1 -6.09 14.36 -15.88
C MET A 1 -5.51 15.24 -14.77
N PHE A 2 -4.51 16.08 -15.01
CA PHE A 2 -3.91 16.95 -13.97
C PHE A 2 -4.80 18.11 -13.47
N GLN A 3 -5.79 18.55 -14.25
CA GLN A 3 -6.70 19.63 -13.86
C GLN A 3 -7.68 19.23 -12.74
N ALA A 4 -8.11 17.96 -12.70
CA ALA A 4 -8.99 17.46 -11.65
C ALA A 4 -8.29 17.41 -10.28
N ALA A 5 -7.01 17.03 -10.28
CA ALA A 5 -6.16 17.08 -9.09
C ALA A 5 -5.93 18.52 -8.61
N ALA A 6 -5.70 19.45 -9.54
CA ALA A 6 -5.52 20.87 -9.22
C ALA A 6 -6.80 21.50 -8.62
N TRP A 7 -7.97 21.17 -9.14
CA TRP A 7 -9.24 21.67 -8.62
C TRP A 7 -9.53 21.16 -7.21
N LEU A 8 -9.33 19.86 -6.96
CA LEU A 8 -9.46 19.26 -5.62
C LEU A 8 -8.55 19.97 -4.60
N ILE A 9 -7.27 20.16 -4.93
CA ILE A 9 -6.31 20.81 -4.03
C ILE A 9 -6.70 22.27 -3.79
N SER A 10 -7.16 23.01 -4.80
CA SER A 10 -7.57 24.42 -4.66
C SER A 10 -8.75 24.61 -3.70
N GLN A 11 -9.73 23.69 -3.71
CA GLN A 11 -10.88 23.73 -2.79
C GLN A 11 -10.49 23.46 -1.33
N PHE A 12 -9.50 22.58 -1.09
CA PHE A 12 -8.92 22.38 0.24
C PHE A 12 -8.01 23.53 0.69
N TYR A 13 -7.56 24.37 -0.25
CA TYR A 13 -6.68 25.49 0.02
C TYR A 13 -7.43 26.75 0.43
N GLU A 14 -8.58 27.02 -0.20
CA GLU A 14 -9.43 28.17 0.14
C GLU A 14 -10.10 28.03 1.50
N LEU A 15 -10.39 26.80 1.95
CA LEU A 15 -11.18 26.59 3.16
C LEU A 15 -10.46 26.90 4.48
N THR A 16 -9.12 26.87 4.50
CA THR A 16 -8.39 26.80 5.78
C THR A 16 -7.66 28.08 6.15
N SER A 17 -7.41 28.99 5.21
CA SER A 17 -6.71 30.29 5.42
C SER A 17 -5.36 30.21 6.18
N ASN A 18 -4.85 29.00 6.46
CA ASN A 18 -3.62 28.70 7.18
C ASN A 18 -2.97 27.46 6.54
N TYR A 19 -1.80 27.67 5.95
CA TYR A 19 -1.04 26.70 5.15
C TYR A 19 -0.76 25.39 5.90
N VAL A 20 -0.44 25.48 7.20
CA VAL A 20 -0.13 24.32 8.04
C VAL A 20 -1.38 23.46 8.27
N ALA A 21 -2.52 24.10 8.53
CA ALA A 21 -3.77 23.40 8.79
C ALA A 21 -4.31 22.69 7.53
N SER A 22 -4.19 23.30 6.35
CA SER A 22 -4.54 22.62 5.08
C SER A 22 -3.68 21.38 4.83
N ILE A 23 -2.36 21.46 5.04
CA ILE A 23 -1.46 20.31 4.86
C ILE A 23 -1.77 19.20 5.85
N SER A 24 -1.96 19.52 7.14
CA SER A 24 -2.30 18.52 8.16
C SER A 24 -3.63 17.84 7.87
N LEU A 25 -4.64 18.55 7.37
CA LEU A 25 -5.96 18.00 7.04
C LEU A 25 -5.88 17.08 5.83
N VAL A 26 -5.18 17.49 4.76
CA VAL A 26 -4.94 16.63 3.58
C VAL A 26 -4.14 15.38 3.96
N ALA A 27 -3.09 15.52 4.78
CA ALA A 27 -2.32 14.40 5.27
C ALA A 27 -3.18 13.42 6.09
N LEU A 28 -4.07 13.92 6.96
CA LEU A 28 -5.00 13.08 7.73
C LEU A 28 -6.00 12.34 6.82
N VAL A 29 -6.55 13.00 5.80
CA VAL A 29 -7.47 12.37 4.84
C VAL A 29 -6.77 11.27 4.04
N ILE A 30 -5.56 11.55 3.54
CA ILE A 30 -4.76 10.55 2.81
C ILE A 30 -4.41 9.38 3.74
N MET A 31 -4.00 9.67 4.98
CA MET A 31 -3.70 8.66 5.99
C MET A 31 -4.94 7.78 6.27
N LEU A 32 -6.13 8.37 6.42
CA LEU A 32 -7.39 7.65 6.62
C LEU A 32 -7.80 6.79 5.42
N LEU A 33 -7.59 7.27 4.19
CA LEU A 33 -7.89 6.51 2.97
C LEU A 33 -6.91 5.35 2.76
N ILE A 34 -5.62 5.56 3.05
CA ILE A 34 -4.58 4.55 2.90
C ILE A 34 -4.56 3.56 4.07
N PHE A 35 -4.97 3.95 5.27
CA PHE A 35 -5.01 3.06 6.45
C PHE A 35 -5.69 1.70 6.22
N PRO A 36 -6.92 1.61 5.66
CA PRO A 36 -7.53 0.32 5.35
C PRO A 36 -6.78 -0.44 4.25
N LEU A 37 -6.14 0.26 3.31
CA LEU A 37 -5.30 -0.35 2.27
C LEU A 37 -4.04 -0.96 2.89
N THR A 38 -3.40 -0.26 3.82
CA THR A 38 -2.22 -0.76 4.54
C THR A 38 -2.58 -1.99 5.36
N LEU A 39 -3.70 -1.99 6.07
CA LEU A 39 -4.18 -3.18 6.80
C LEU A 39 -4.43 -4.37 5.88
N LYS A 40 -5.06 -4.15 4.72
CA LYS A 40 -5.26 -5.19 3.71
C LYS A 40 -3.93 -5.71 3.15
N SER A 41 -2.98 -4.81 2.88
CA SER A 41 -1.64 -5.14 2.38
C SER A 41 -0.86 -5.98 3.40
N THR A 42 -0.90 -5.61 4.69
CA THR A 42 -0.27 -6.38 5.77
C THR A 42 -0.87 -7.77 5.93
N LYS A 43 -2.21 -7.92 5.82
CA LYS A 43 -2.87 -9.23 5.86
C LYS A 43 -2.40 -10.15 4.72
N SER A 44 -2.35 -9.62 3.50
CA SER A 44 -1.86 -10.37 2.32
C SER A 44 -0.39 -10.79 2.49
N MET A 45 0.44 -9.91 3.05
CA MET A 45 1.85 -10.21 3.32
C MET A 45 2.03 -11.35 4.35
N LEU A 46 1.17 -11.40 5.37
CA LEU A 46 1.16 -12.46 6.39
C LEU A 46 0.75 -13.81 5.81
N GLU A 47 -0.25 -13.86 4.92
CA GLU A 47 -0.64 -15.09 4.22
C GLU A 47 0.51 -15.59 3.33
N MET A 48 1.20 -14.69 2.62
CA MET A 48 2.41 -15.04 1.86
C MET A 48 3.52 -15.63 2.75
N GLN A 49 3.73 -15.10 3.95
CA GLN A 49 4.72 -15.64 4.90
C GLN A 49 4.36 -17.04 5.42
N ARG A 50 3.07 -17.36 5.56
CA ARG A 50 2.63 -18.72 5.94
C ARG A 50 2.88 -19.74 4.83
N VAL A 51 2.76 -19.33 3.57
CA VAL A 51 2.99 -20.21 2.40
C VAL A 51 4.48 -20.30 2.03
N GLN A 52 5.31 -19.32 2.44
CA GLN A 52 6.77 -19.35 2.24
C GLN A 52 7.47 -20.65 2.70
N PRO A 53 7.25 -21.20 3.91
CA PRO A 53 7.93 -22.42 4.34
C PRO A 53 7.55 -23.64 3.49
N GLU A 54 6.29 -23.78 3.08
CA GLU A 54 5.85 -24.86 2.19
C GLU A 54 6.44 -24.70 0.80
N MET A 55 6.44 -23.47 0.27
CA MET A 55 7.12 -23.15 -0.99
C MET A 55 8.62 -23.47 -0.94
N ARG A 56 9.29 -23.24 0.19
CA ARG A 56 10.71 -23.60 0.38
C ARG A 56 10.92 -25.11 0.45
N ARG A 57 10.05 -25.86 1.14
CA ARG A 57 10.09 -27.33 1.18
C ARG A 57 9.87 -27.94 -0.20
N LEU A 58 8.87 -27.45 -0.93
CA LEU A 58 8.60 -27.85 -2.31
C LEU A 58 9.79 -27.54 -3.21
N GLN A 59 10.34 -26.32 -3.14
CA GLN A 59 11.55 -25.98 -3.89
C GLN A 59 12.75 -26.88 -3.54
N GLN A 60 12.91 -27.33 -2.30
CA GLN A 60 14.00 -28.26 -1.93
C GLN A 60 13.77 -29.68 -2.48
N GLN A 61 12.55 -30.19 -2.38
CA GLN A 61 12.19 -31.52 -2.89
C GLN A 61 12.33 -31.59 -4.42
N TYR A 62 11.90 -30.53 -5.12
CA TYR A 62 11.97 -30.44 -6.58
C TYR A 62 13.28 -29.83 -7.13
N ARG A 63 14.15 -29.24 -6.29
CA ARG A 63 15.50 -28.81 -6.70
C ARG A 63 16.39 -29.99 -7.09
N ASN A 64 16.22 -31.14 -6.44
CA ASN A 64 16.95 -32.36 -6.79
C ASN A 64 16.47 -33.01 -8.10
N ASP A 65 15.22 -32.77 -8.53
CA ASP A 65 14.70 -33.28 -9.79
C ASP A 65 15.01 -32.39 -11.00
N ARG A 66 15.24 -31.08 -10.78
CA ARG A 66 15.68 -30.18 -11.87
C ARG A 66 17.12 -30.41 -12.32
N GLN A 67 17.90 -31.23 -11.61
CA GLN A 67 19.27 -31.57 -12.01
C GLN A 67 19.34 -32.82 -12.89
N LYS A 68 18.20 -33.41 -13.27
CA LYS A 68 18.11 -34.61 -14.12
C LYS A 68 17.54 -34.38 -15.54
N LEU A 69 17.38 -33.12 -15.98
CA LEU A 69 17.05 -32.78 -17.37
C LEU A 69 18.18 -31.94 -17.99
#